data_AF-A0A534W2U2-F1
#
_entry.id   AF-A0A534W2U2-F1
#
_cell.length_a   1.000
_cell.length_b   1.000
_cell.length_c   1.000
_cell.angle_alpha   90.00
_cell.angle_beta   90.00
_cell.angle_gamma   90.00
#
_symmetry.space_group_name_H-M   'P 1'
#
loop_
_entity.id
_entity.type
_entity.pdbx_description
1 polymer ?
#
loop_
_entity_poly.entity_id
_entity_poly.type
_entity_poly.pdbx_seq_one_letter_code
_entity_poly.pdbx_strand_id
1 'polypeptide(L)'
;MNVRVILIGAGVAALGGFALYDYNSPDSRRARALHDVETLKPDVKPHSCLPQGPLARAFAVAVALDAVPPTTFDSDARKRGTIKHDCIRGASQRSTLDRLLDASGEDLVAYAAKVVESCPYVKNEYPVPECVALDVLGTRAEKSPAAMAALEKVATERKQGKEVWEGALYRLMSMPSWRTPAQLAAQLASEPEWEVRELLLEKVRERKDPQTRSSLETAYAKEDDQTTKGRIKAALLELDNPGKCVVEDEGRAEDGSCRYVCREQNQRLRYPKEKGPCPLVRQPESPNPGAKAPVNSAALTK
;
A
#
# COMPACT_ATOMS: atom_id res chain seq x y z
N MET A 1 52.53 43.44 -22.25
CA MET A 1 52.50 42.00 -21.92
C MET A 1 51.56 41.77 -20.73
N ASN A 2 50.30 41.40 -21.01
CA ASN A 2 49.25 41.08 -20.03
C ASN A 2 48.89 39.57 -20.06
N VAL A 3 49.90 38.71 -20.23
CA VAL A 3 49.69 37.26 -20.41
C VAL A 3 49.49 36.55 -19.05
N ARG A 4 50.02 37.10 -17.95
CA ARG A 4 49.90 36.51 -16.61
C ARG A 4 48.52 36.63 -15.98
N VAL A 5 47.78 37.71 -16.27
CA VAL A 5 46.43 37.93 -15.69
C VAL A 5 45.40 37.00 -16.35
N ILE A 6 45.55 36.70 -17.64
CA ILE A 6 44.65 35.82 -18.39
C ILE A 6 44.80 34.36 -17.93
N LEU A 7 46.01 33.90 -17.61
CA LEU A 7 46.26 32.54 -17.09
C LEU A 7 45.68 32.33 -15.67
N ILE A 8 45.73 33.35 -14.81
CA ILE A 8 45.14 33.27 -13.46
C ILE A 8 43.61 33.33 -13.52
N GLY A 9 43.04 34.18 -14.38
CA GLY A 9 41.59 34.26 -14.59
C GLY A 9 41.00 32.97 -15.17
N ALA A 10 41.68 32.33 -16.13
CA ALA A 10 41.27 31.06 -16.69
C ALA A 10 41.43 29.90 -15.68
N GLY A 11 42.49 29.91 -14.86
CA GLY A 11 42.69 28.91 -13.81
C GLY A 11 41.65 28.97 -12.69
N VAL A 12 41.26 30.16 -12.24
CA VAL A 12 40.22 30.35 -11.20
C VAL A 12 38.83 30.08 -11.74
N ALA A 13 38.53 30.43 -12.99
CA ALA A 13 37.26 30.08 -13.64
C ALA A 13 37.16 28.57 -13.92
N ALA A 14 38.26 27.92 -14.32
CA ALA A 14 38.30 26.48 -14.54
C ALA A 14 38.21 25.70 -13.22
N LEU A 15 38.94 26.10 -12.17
CA LEU A 15 38.87 25.46 -10.84
C LEU A 15 37.56 25.77 -10.10
N GLY A 16 37.04 27.00 -10.21
CA GLY A 16 35.73 27.37 -9.68
C GLY A 16 34.59 26.68 -10.43
N GLY A 17 34.71 26.55 -11.75
CA GLY A 17 33.80 25.76 -12.58
C GLY A 17 33.87 24.27 -12.27
N PHE A 18 35.05 23.71 -12.03
CA PHE A 18 35.23 22.32 -11.61
C PHE A 18 34.68 22.07 -10.20
N ALA A 19 34.91 22.97 -9.24
CA ALA A 19 34.38 22.86 -7.89
C ALA A 19 32.84 23.00 -7.86
N LEU A 20 32.26 23.88 -8.69
CA LEU A 20 30.81 24.02 -8.84
C LEU A 20 30.19 22.85 -9.64
N TYR A 21 30.90 22.31 -10.63
CA TYR A 21 30.50 21.13 -11.39
C TYR A 21 30.55 19.88 -10.52
N ASP A 22 31.62 19.71 -9.73
CA ASP A 22 31.77 18.64 -8.76
C ASP A 22 30.71 18.75 -7.66
N TYR A 23 30.45 19.96 -7.13
CA TYR A 23 29.38 20.20 -6.15
C TYR A 23 27.96 19.89 -6.69
N ASN A 24 27.69 20.20 -7.96
CA ASN A 24 26.40 19.97 -8.61
C ASN A 24 26.33 18.66 -9.41
N SER A 25 27.39 17.84 -9.36
CA SER A 25 27.38 16.51 -9.95
C SER A 25 26.25 15.67 -9.34
N PRO A 26 25.73 14.68 -10.08
CA PRO A 26 24.74 13.75 -9.54
C PRO A 26 25.22 13.10 -8.24
N ASP A 27 26.49 12.71 -8.17
CA ASP A 27 27.08 12.04 -7.01
C ASP A 27 27.18 12.96 -5.78
N SER A 28 27.60 14.22 -5.96
CA SER A 28 27.66 15.19 -4.86
C SER A 28 26.28 15.64 -4.38
N ARG A 29 25.29 15.73 -5.28
CA ARG A 29 23.88 15.96 -4.89
C ARG A 29 23.34 14.80 -4.06
N ARG A 30 23.62 13.57 -4.49
CA ARG A 30 23.25 12.36 -3.75
C ARG A 30 23.94 12.31 -2.39
N ALA A 31 25.26 12.50 -2.33
CA ALA A 31 26.01 12.49 -1.08
C ALA A 31 25.47 13.53 -0.07
N ARG A 32 25.12 14.73 -0.55
CA ARG A 32 24.46 15.75 0.28
C ARG A 32 23.10 15.29 0.78
N ALA A 33 22.24 14.76 -0.10
CA ALA A 33 20.93 14.28 0.31
C ALA A 33 21.01 13.11 1.32
N LEU A 34 21.98 12.20 1.16
CA LEU A 34 22.26 11.15 2.14
C LEU A 34 22.69 11.77 3.48
N HIS A 35 23.65 12.69 3.46
CA HIS A 35 24.11 13.38 4.66
C HIS A 35 22.98 14.16 5.36
N ASP A 36 22.14 14.85 4.60
CA ASP A 36 20.97 15.57 5.11
C ASP A 36 20.03 14.60 5.84
N VAL A 37 19.73 13.44 5.26
CA VAL A 37 18.90 12.41 5.91
C VAL A 37 19.58 11.89 7.18
N GLU A 38 20.86 11.53 7.10
CA GLU A 38 21.62 10.99 8.24
C GLU A 38 21.68 11.94 9.45
N THR A 39 21.70 13.24 9.20
CA THR A 39 21.77 14.26 10.24
C THR A 39 20.42 14.57 10.89
N LEU A 40 19.29 14.13 10.31
CA LEU A 40 17.96 14.31 10.91
C LEU A 40 17.81 13.56 12.24
N LYS A 41 18.50 12.43 12.41
CA LYS A 41 18.45 11.62 13.64
C LYS A 41 19.82 10.98 13.94
N PRO A 42 20.78 11.76 14.45
CA PRO A 42 22.19 11.37 14.51
C PRO A 42 22.46 10.15 15.40
N ASP A 43 21.61 9.91 16.40
CA ASP A 43 21.74 8.82 17.38
C ASP A 43 21.27 7.45 16.85
N VAL A 44 20.61 7.41 15.69
CA VAL A 44 20.17 6.15 15.08
C VAL A 44 21.38 5.36 14.61
N LYS A 45 21.48 4.13 15.13
CA LYS A 45 22.43 3.14 14.65
C LYS A 45 21.73 2.19 13.68
N PRO A 46 22.36 1.83 12.54
CA PRO A 46 21.81 0.82 11.65
C PRO A 46 21.57 -0.49 12.39
N HIS A 47 20.41 -1.11 12.14
CA HIS A 47 20.14 -2.45 12.63
C HIS A 47 21.17 -3.44 12.06
N SER A 48 21.56 -4.46 12.83
CA SER A 48 22.62 -5.40 12.45
C SER A 48 22.30 -6.20 11.19
N CYS A 49 21.01 -6.44 10.91
CA CYS A 49 20.56 -7.15 9.72
C CYS A 49 20.65 -6.33 8.43
N LEU A 50 20.81 -5.00 8.52
CA LEU A 50 20.86 -4.13 7.36
C LEU A 50 22.16 -4.38 6.57
N PRO A 51 22.10 -4.47 5.23
CA PRO A 51 23.30 -4.55 4.41
C PRO A 51 24.22 -3.36 4.70
N GLN A 52 25.50 -3.65 4.97
CA GLN A 52 26.48 -2.60 5.25
C GLN A 52 26.81 -1.81 3.98
N GLY A 53 27.08 -0.51 4.13
CA GLY A 53 27.44 0.37 3.03
C GLY A 53 26.89 1.79 3.18
N PRO A 54 27.03 2.62 2.12
CA PRO A 54 26.72 4.05 2.19
C PRO A 54 25.24 4.37 2.40
N LEU A 55 24.32 3.42 2.16
CA LEU A 55 22.89 3.60 2.37
C LEU A 55 22.41 3.13 3.76
N ALA A 56 23.24 2.41 4.52
CA ALA A 56 22.79 1.74 5.74
C ALA A 56 22.30 2.72 6.81
N ARG A 57 23.03 3.82 7.01
CA ARG A 57 22.67 4.84 8.00
C ARG A 57 21.47 5.66 7.55
N ALA A 58 21.49 6.17 6.32
CA ALA A 58 20.37 6.94 5.78
C ALA A 58 19.06 6.12 5.77
N PHE A 59 19.10 4.84 5.40
CA PHE A 59 17.94 3.96 5.44
C PHE A 59 17.45 3.72 6.88
N ALA A 60 18.36 3.45 7.83
CA ALA A 60 17.99 3.28 9.23
C ALA A 60 17.33 4.54 9.81
N VAL A 61 17.83 5.73 9.45
CA VAL A 61 17.23 7.01 9.86
C VAL A 61 15.85 7.19 9.25
N ALA A 62 15.66 6.89 7.96
CA ALA A 62 14.35 6.94 7.32
C ALA A 62 13.36 6.00 8.00
N VAL A 63 13.74 4.75 8.23
CA VAL A 63 12.94 3.76 8.97
C VAL A 63 12.56 4.29 10.36
N ALA A 64 13.49 4.91 11.09
CA ALA A 64 13.26 5.39 12.45
C ALA A 64 12.48 6.72 12.55
N LEU A 65 12.40 7.51 11.48
CA LEU A 65 11.66 8.78 11.42
C LEU A 65 10.25 8.60 10.88
N ASP A 66 10.10 7.74 9.87
CA ASP A 66 8.80 7.44 9.28
C ASP A 66 8.01 6.40 10.11
N ALA A 67 8.64 5.80 11.12
CA ALA A 67 7.97 4.92 12.08
C ALA A 67 7.00 5.67 13.00
N VAL A 68 5.87 5.03 13.31
CA VAL A 68 4.96 5.51 14.35
C VAL A 68 5.70 5.52 15.72
N PRO A 69 5.56 6.59 16.54
CA PRO A 69 6.24 6.67 17.83
C PRO A 69 5.92 5.48 18.75
N PRO A 70 6.90 4.85 19.43
CA PRO A 70 6.64 3.70 20.30
C PRO A 70 5.57 3.94 21.38
N THR A 71 5.43 5.19 21.82
CA THR A 71 4.44 5.64 22.82
C THR A 71 2.99 5.52 22.36
N THR A 72 2.72 5.27 21.07
CA THR A 72 1.35 5.10 20.57
C THR A 72 0.79 3.70 20.79
N PHE A 73 1.63 2.71 21.11
CA PHE A 73 1.19 1.33 21.30
C PHE A 73 0.78 1.10 22.76
N ASP A 74 -0.53 1.05 22.98
CA ASP A 74 -1.15 0.73 24.28
C ASP A 74 -1.16 -0.78 24.58
N SER A 75 -0.86 -1.63 23.58
CA SER A 75 -0.89 -3.08 23.69
C SER A 75 -0.08 -3.75 22.58
N ASP A 76 0.43 -4.95 22.86
CA ASP A 76 1.10 -5.78 21.84
C ASP A 76 0.15 -6.17 20.69
N ALA A 77 -1.15 -6.29 20.97
CA ALA A 77 -2.15 -6.58 19.95
C ALA A 77 -2.26 -5.43 18.93
N ARG A 78 -2.30 -4.18 19.41
CA ARG A 78 -2.29 -2.99 18.56
C ARG A 78 -0.97 -2.86 17.78
N LYS A 79 0.16 -3.14 18.44
CA LYS A 79 1.48 -3.15 17.79
C LYS A 79 1.54 -4.15 16.63
N ARG A 80 1.14 -5.41 16.87
CA ARG A 80 1.07 -6.45 15.83
C ARG A 80 0.10 -6.09 14.70
N GLY A 81 -1.04 -5.49 15.03
CA GLY A 81 -1.98 -4.99 14.03
C GLY A 81 -1.38 -3.92 13.13
N THR A 82 -0.59 -3.01 13.72
CA THR A 82 0.13 -1.96 12.99
C THR A 82 1.24 -2.54 12.12
N ILE A 83 2.06 -3.44 12.66
CA ILE A 83 3.09 -4.16 11.89
C ILE A 83 2.46 -4.85 10.67
N LYS A 84 1.40 -5.63 10.88
CA LYS A 84 0.71 -6.33 9.78
C LYS A 84 0.18 -5.34 8.75
N HIS A 85 -0.45 -4.26 9.19
CA HIS A 85 -0.96 -3.23 8.30
C HIS A 85 0.17 -2.63 7.46
N ASP A 86 1.23 -2.13 8.09
CA ASP A 86 2.33 -1.44 7.41
C ASP A 86 3.10 -2.38 6.47
N CYS A 87 3.28 -3.65 6.85
CA CYS A 87 3.89 -4.66 6.00
C CYS A 87 3.06 -4.95 4.76
N ILE A 88 1.75 -5.19 4.92
CA ILE A 88 0.90 -5.57 3.79
C ILE A 88 0.57 -4.36 2.91
N ARG A 89 0.15 -3.25 3.53
CA ARG A 89 -0.44 -2.09 2.84
C ARG A 89 0.52 -0.90 2.67
N GLY A 90 1.67 -0.93 3.33
CA GLY A 90 2.63 0.17 3.35
C GLY A 90 2.43 1.10 4.53
N ALA A 91 3.50 1.76 4.94
CA ALA A 91 3.47 2.69 6.06
C ALA A 91 2.66 3.95 5.73
N SER A 92 1.94 4.47 6.72
CA SER A 92 1.17 5.72 6.59
C SER A 92 2.04 6.98 6.48
N GLN A 93 3.26 6.94 7.00
CA GLN A 93 4.29 7.97 6.85
C GLN A 93 5.47 7.39 6.09
N ARG A 94 5.97 8.13 5.10
CA ARG A 94 7.06 7.71 4.20
C ARG A 94 7.89 8.87 3.66
N SER A 95 7.78 10.04 4.29
CA SER A 95 8.35 11.28 3.76
C SER A 95 9.88 11.24 3.69
N THR A 96 10.52 10.62 4.66
CA THR A 96 11.99 10.51 4.71
C THR A 96 12.47 9.46 3.72
N LEU A 97 11.75 8.33 3.63
CA LEU A 97 12.01 7.27 2.67
C LEU A 97 11.87 7.78 1.22
N ASP A 98 10.84 8.58 0.93
CA ASP A 98 10.63 9.16 -0.40
C ASP A 98 11.76 10.11 -0.78
N ARG A 99 12.20 10.96 0.15
CA ARG A 99 13.38 11.82 -0.06
C ARG A 99 14.64 11.00 -0.33
N LEU A 100 14.85 9.91 0.40
CA LEU A 100 15.98 9.01 0.20
C LEU A 100 15.92 8.33 -1.17
N LEU A 101 14.73 7.90 -1.59
CA LEU A 101 14.47 7.25 -2.87
C LEU A 101 14.67 8.21 -4.03
N ASP A 102 14.21 9.44 -3.93
CA ASP A 102 14.41 10.47 -4.95
C ASP A 102 15.89 10.83 -5.12
N ALA A 103 16.66 10.84 -4.02
CA ALA A 103 18.08 11.11 -4.06
C ALA A 103 18.93 9.94 -4.61
N SER A 104 18.53 8.70 -4.33
CA SER A 104 19.38 7.51 -4.56
C SER A 104 18.94 6.64 -5.74
N GLY A 105 17.69 6.76 -6.19
CA GLY A 105 17.17 6.02 -7.34
C GLY A 105 17.36 4.50 -7.23
N GLU A 106 17.91 3.89 -8.29
CA GLU A 106 18.09 2.44 -8.41
C GLU A 106 19.03 1.84 -7.35
N ASP A 107 19.96 2.62 -6.80
CA ASP A 107 20.83 2.12 -5.74
C ASP A 107 20.04 1.82 -4.47
N LEU A 108 18.99 2.60 -4.18
CA LEU A 108 18.10 2.31 -3.05
C LEU A 108 17.18 1.14 -3.35
N VAL A 109 16.77 0.93 -4.61
CA VAL A 109 16.02 -0.25 -5.04
C VAL A 109 16.86 -1.52 -4.80
N ALA A 110 18.11 -1.52 -5.26
CA ALA A 110 19.04 -2.63 -5.04
C ALA A 110 19.32 -2.86 -3.55
N TYR A 111 19.42 -1.78 -2.77
CA TYR A 111 19.57 -1.87 -1.32
C TYR A 111 18.34 -2.47 -0.63
N ALA A 112 17.14 -1.99 -0.98
CA ALA A 112 15.88 -2.48 -0.44
C ALA A 112 15.65 -3.96 -0.74
N ALA A 113 15.97 -4.41 -1.96
CA ALA A 113 15.92 -5.83 -2.31
C ALA A 113 16.80 -6.68 -1.38
N LYS A 114 18.03 -6.23 -1.08
CA LYS A 114 18.92 -6.90 -0.12
C LYS A 114 18.38 -6.88 1.30
N VAL A 115 17.76 -5.78 1.75
CA VAL A 115 17.14 -5.69 3.09
C VAL A 115 16.06 -6.75 3.26
N VAL A 116 15.18 -6.93 2.26
CA VAL A 116 14.12 -7.96 2.32
C VAL A 116 14.70 -9.39 2.38
N GLU A 117 15.89 -9.60 1.81
CA GLU A 117 16.58 -10.90 1.86
C GLU A 117 17.36 -11.13 3.16
N SER A 118 17.95 -10.08 3.75
CA SER A 118 18.87 -10.19 4.88
C SER A 118 18.25 -9.96 6.25
N CYS A 119 17.16 -9.20 6.32
CA CYS A 119 16.49 -8.90 7.58
C CYS A 119 15.41 -9.93 7.93
N PRO A 120 15.49 -10.58 9.11
CA PRO A 120 14.48 -11.52 9.54
C PRO A 120 13.22 -10.78 10.02
N TYR A 121 12.06 -11.29 9.63
CA TYR A 121 10.79 -10.81 10.16
C TYR A 121 10.55 -11.26 11.60
N VAL A 122 10.45 -10.28 12.50
CA VAL A 122 10.19 -10.50 13.92
C VAL A 122 8.85 -9.84 14.31
N LYS A 123 7.85 -10.68 14.57
CA LYS A 123 6.42 -10.31 14.74
C LYS A 123 6.12 -9.20 15.76
N ASN A 124 6.99 -8.95 16.74
CA ASN A 124 6.78 -7.96 17.79
C ASN A 124 7.82 -6.82 17.77
N GLU A 125 8.73 -6.80 16.80
CA GLU A 125 9.70 -5.71 16.64
C GLU A 125 9.11 -4.66 15.69
N TYR A 126 9.24 -3.39 16.07
CA TYR A 126 8.79 -2.27 15.26
C TYR A 126 9.77 -1.11 15.44
N PRO A 127 10.13 -0.39 14.37
CA PRO A 127 9.73 -0.59 12.97
C PRO A 127 10.33 -1.85 12.33
N VAL A 128 9.73 -2.29 11.21
CA VAL A 128 10.12 -3.52 10.49
C VAL A 128 10.83 -3.15 9.18
N PRO A 129 12.18 -3.24 9.11
CA PRO A 129 12.96 -2.70 7.99
C PRO A 129 12.61 -3.31 6.63
N GLU A 130 12.34 -4.60 6.57
CA GLU A 130 11.95 -5.30 5.34
C GLU A 130 10.58 -4.84 4.83
N CYS A 131 9.65 -4.44 5.71
CA CYS A 131 8.37 -3.89 5.30
C CYS A 131 8.52 -2.48 4.71
N VAL A 132 9.41 -1.66 5.29
CA VAL A 132 9.79 -0.36 4.70
C VAL A 132 10.52 -0.55 3.37
N ALA A 133 11.35 -1.59 3.25
CA ALA A 133 12.01 -1.93 1.99
C ALA A 133 11.00 -2.31 0.89
N LEU A 134 9.91 -3.00 1.24
CA LEU A 134 8.81 -3.23 0.28
C LEU A 134 8.19 -1.94 -0.22
N ASP A 135 8.09 -0.88 0.59
CA ASP A 135 7.59 0.43 0.15
C ASP A 135 8.49 1.06 -0.91
N VAL A 136 9.81 0.95 -0.77
CA VAL A 136 10.77 1.37 -1.80
C VAL A 136 10.51 0.62 -3.11
N LEU A 137 10.46 -0.71 -3.03
CA LEU A 137 10.28 -1.56 -4.20
C LEU A 137 8.93 -1.29 -4.89
N GLY A 138 7.84 -1.24 -4.13
CA GLY A 138 6.49 -0.98 -4.65
C GLY A 138 6.39 0.36 -5.36
N THR A 139 7.05 1.39 -4.83
CA THR A 139 7.02 2.75 -5.40
C THR A 139 7.77 2.85 -6.73
N ARG A 140 8.82 2.04 -6.92
CA ARG A 140 9.62 2.04 -8.15
C ARG A 140 9.24 0.96 -9.14
N ALA A 141 8.43 -0.02 -8.78
CA ALA A 141 8.20 -1.22 -9.60
C ALA A 141 7.63 -0.94 -11.00
N GLU A 142 6.84 0.12 -11.21
CA GLU A 142 6.39 0.51 -12.56
C GLU A 142 7.50 1.09 -13.45
N LYS A 143 8.62 1.54 -12.86
CA LYS A 143 9.72 2.23 -13.55
C LYS A 143 11.06 1.47 -13.46
N SER A 144 11.15 0.47 -12.59
CA SER A 144 12.35 -0.32 -12.34
C SER A 144 12.03 -1.81 -12.49
N PRO A 145 12.53 -2.48 -13.54
CA PRO A 145 12.42 -3.92 -13.70
C PRO A 145 13.04 -4.69 -12.53
N ALA A 146 14.10 -4.14 -11.91
CA ALA A 146 14.73 -4.73 -10.74
C ALA A 146 13.79 -4.72 -9.52
N ALA A 147 13.06 -3.61 -9.30
CA ALA A 147 12.06 -3.54 -8.23
C ALA A 147 10.90 -4.51 -8.47
N MET A 148 10.39 -4.59 -9.71
CA MET A 148 9.35 -5.56 -10.09
C MET A 148 9.81 -7.00 -9.80
N ALA A 149 10.98 -7.38 -10.31
CA ALA A 149 11.52 -8.73 -10.13
C ALA A 149 11.76 -9.08 -8.65
N ALA A 150 12.21 -8.12 -7.83
CA ALA A 150 12.39 -8.33 -6.40
C ALA A 150 11.04 -8.61 -5.70
N LEU A 151 9.99 -7.84 -6.00
CA LEU A 151 8.66 -8.09 -5.46
C LEU A 151 8.11 -9.46 -5.91
N GLU A 152 8.24 -9.79 -7.19
CA GLU A 152 7.79 -11.07 -7.73
C GLU A 152 8.48 -12.25 -7.07
N LYS A 153 9.80 -12.15 -6.86
CA LYS A 153 10.58 -13.15 -6.15
C LYS A 153 10.04 -13.38 -4.73
N VAL A 154 9.84 -12.30 -3.97
CA VAL A 154 9.36 -12.39 -2.58
C VAL A 154 7.94 -12.97 -2.53
N ALA A 155 7.04 -12.49 -3.39
CA ALA A 155 5.64 -12.97 -3.44
C ALA A 155 5.51 -14.44 -3.91
N THR A 156 6.41 -14.90 -4.77
CA THR A 156 6.38 -16.26 -5.34
C THR A 156 7.07 -17.28 -4.45
N GLU A 157 8.25 -16.94 -3.90
CA GLU A 157 9.00 -17.87 -3.06
C GLU A 157 8.38 -18.06 -1.68
N ARG A 158 7.66 -17.05 -1.15
CA ARG A 158 6.98 -17.07 0.16
C ARG A 158 7.88 -17.54 1.32
N LYS A 159 9.19 -17.25 1.26
CA LYS A 159 10.18 -17.67 2.27
C LYS A 159 10.28 -16.71 3.45
N GLN A 160 9.90 -15.45 3.24
CA GLN A 160 9.91 -14.40 4.24
C GLN A 160 8.72 -14.54 5.20
N GLY A 161 8.66 -13.70 6.24
CA GLY A 161 7.51 -13.62 7.13
C GLY A 161 6.21 -13.42 6.34
N LYS A 162 5.09 -13.94 6.87
CA LYS A 162 3.80 -13.98 6.16
C LYS A 162 3.39 -12.60 5.64
N GLU A 163 3.46 -11.62 6.52
CA GLU A 163 3.10 -10.23 6.26
C GLU A 163 4.02 -9.57 5.21
N VAL A 164 5.27 -10.03 5.09
CA VAL A 164 6.24 -9.53 4.12
C VAL A 164 5.92 -10.04 2.71
N TRP A 165 5.72 -11.36 2.54
CA TRP A 165 5.41 -11.87 1.20
C TRP A 165 3.99 -11.50 0.74
N GLU A 166 3.03 -11.38 1.65
CA GLU A 166 1.71 -10.82 1.35
C GLU A 166 1.80 -9.34 0.98
N GLY A 167 2.67 -8.57 1.64
CA GLY A 167 2.93 -7.19 1.30
C GLY A 167 3.59 -7.01 -0.07
N ALA A 168 4.50 -7.90 -0.45
CA ALA A 168 5.07 -7.90 -1.80
C ALA A 168 3.96 -8.17 -2.83
N LEU A 169 3.13 -9.18 -2.59
CA LEU A 169 2.00 -9.52 -3.45
C LEU A 169 0.97 -8.37 -3.54
N TYR A 170 0.66 -7.70 -2.43
CA TYR A 170 -0.26 -6.56 -2.41
C TYR A 170 0.22 -5.40 -3.30
N ARG A 171 1.52 -5.09 -3.24
CA ARG A 171 2.15 -4.07 -4.09
C ARG A 171 2.11 -4.46 -5.56
N LEU A 172 2.40 -5.72 -5.89
CA LEU A 172 2.25 -6.26 -7.24
C LEU A 172 0.81 -6.13 -7.76
N MET A 173 -0.18 -6.56 -6.98
CA MET A 173 -1.61 -6.47 -7.33
C MET A 173 -2.12 -5.03 -7.43
N SER A 174 -1.45 -4.07 -6.79
CA SER A 174 -1.81 -2.65 -6.89
C SER A 174 -1.35 -2.02 -8.19
N MET A 175 -0.40 -2.64 -8.91
CA MET A 175 0.05 -2.17 -10.22
C MET A 175 -0.87 -2.67 -11.34
N PRO A 176 -1.42 -1.78 -12.18
CA PRO A 176 -2.24 -2.19 -13.33
C PRO A 176 -1.46 -3.02 -14.36
N SER A 177 -0.16 -2.77 -14.49
CA SER A 177 0.72 -3.42 -15.47
C SER A 177 1.09 -4.87 -15.13
N TRP A 178 0.97 -5.28 -13.87
CA TRP A 178 1.38 -6.62 -13.45
C TRP A 178 0.39 -7.70 -13.88
N ARG A 179 -0.88 -7.55 -13.52
CA ARG A 179 -1.97 -8.45 -13.93
C ARG A 179 -3.30 -7.71 -14.05
N THR A 180 -4.15 -8.19 -14.96
CA THR A 180 -5.52 -7.69 -15.12
C THR A 180 -6.42 -8.18 -13.98
N PRO A 181 -7.54 -7.48 -13.69
CA PRO A 181 -8.56 -7.96 -12.75
C PRO A 181 -9.02 -9.40 -13.02
N ALA A 182 -9.25 -9.76 -14.28
CA ALA A 182 -9.62 -11.12 -14.67
C ALA A 182 -8.55 -12.16 -14.29
N GLN A 183 -7.26 -11.84 -14.50
CA GLN A 183 -6.15 -12.70 -14.11
C GLN A 183 -6.00 -12.82 -12.58
N LEU A 184 -6.35 -11.78 -11.82
CA LEU A 184 -6.39 -11.84 -10.35
C LEU A 184 -7.57 -12.71 -9.87
N ALA A 185 -8.77 -12.52 -10.44
CA ALA A 185 -9.95 -13.33 -10.12
C ALA A 185 -9.73 -14.82 -10.41
N ALA A 186 -9.03 -15.15 -11.49
CA ALA A 186 -8.69 -16.53 -11.84
C ALA A 186 -7.81 -17.25 -10.80
N GLN A 187 -7.05 -16.51 -9.98
CA GLN A 187 -6.19 -17.09 -8.94
C GLN A 187 -6.94 -17.49 -7.67
N LEU A 188 -8.16 -16.96 -7.46
CA LEU A 188 -8.91 -17.17 -6.21
C LEU A 188 -9.13 -18.64 -5.89
N ALA A 189 -9.46 -19.45 -6.89
CA ALA A 189 -9.76 -20.87 -6.69
C ALA A 189 -8.52 -21.71 -6.34
N SER A 190 -7.32 -21.26 -6.74
CA SER A 190 -6.06 -21.99 -6.51
C SER A 190 -5.26 -21.47 -5.30
N GLU A 191 -5.62 -20.32 -4.74
CA GLU A 191 -4.87 -19.70 -3.66
C GLU A 191 -5.19 -20.39 -2.31
N PRO A 192 -4.23 -21.05 -1.65
CA PRO A 192 -4.49 -21.67 -0.34
C PRO A 192 -4.68 -20.67 0.80
N GLU A 193 -4.06 -19.49 0.73
CA GLU A 193 -4.07 -18.51 1.82
C GLU A 193 -5.31 -17.62 1.78
N TRP A 194 -6.17 -17.74 2.80
CA TRP A 194 -7.43 -16.98 2.86
C TRP A 194 -7.22 -15.47 2.82
N GLU A 195 -6.16 -14.95 3.46
CA GLU A 195 -5.82 -13.52 3.47
C GLU A 195 -5.47 -13.04 2.07
N VAL A 196 -4.74 -13.84 1.30
CA VAL A 196 -4.45 -13.53 -0.10
C VAL A 196 -5.72 -13.52 -0.94
N ARG A 197 -6.66 -14.44 -0.71
CA ARG A 197 -7.98 -14.39 -1.38
C ARG A 197 -8.72 -13.08 -1.07
N GLU A 198 -8.63 -12.58 0.16
CA GLU A 198 -9.20 -11.27 0.51
C GLU A 198 -8.54 -10.15 -0.28
N LEU A 199 -7.20 -10.13 -0.34
CA LEU A 199 -6.44 -9.09 -1.04
C LEU A 199 -6.68 -9.14 -2.56
N LEU A 200 -6.77 -10.34 -3.15
CA LEU A 200 -7.15 -10.54 -4.55
C LEU A 200 -8.55 -9.96 -4.83
N LEU A 201 -9.53 -10.30 -4.00
CA LEU A 201 -10.91 -9.78 -4.14
C LEU A 201 -10.99 -8.27 -3.92
N GLU A 202 -10.23 -7.73 -2.97
CA GLU A 202 -10.11 -6.28 -2.77
C GLU A 202 -9.67 -5.60 -4.07
N LYS A 203 -8.58 -6.08 -4.68
CA LYS A 203 -8.00 -5.49 -5.90
C LYS A 203 -8.86 -5.68 -7.14
N VAL A 204 -9.55 -6.81 -7.25
CA VAL A 204 -10.55 -7.04 -8.31
C VAL A 204 -11.70 -6.04 -8.19
N ARG A 205 -12.25 -5.84 -6.99
CA ARG A 205 -13.39 -4.95 -6.74
C ARG A 205 -13.03 -3.48 -6.89
N GLU A 206 -11.80 -3.08 -6.53
CA GLU A 206 -11.31 -1.70 -6.71
C GLU A 206 -11.34 -1.26 -8.18
N ARG A 207 -10.99 -2.15 -9.11
CA ARG A 207 -10.82 -1.83 -10.52
C ARG A 207 -12.12 -1.85 -11.33
N LYS A 208 -13.18 -2.49 -10.80
CA LYS A 208 -14.55 -2.52 -11.38
C LYS A 208 -14.60 -2.89 -12.86
N ASP A 209 -13.71 -3.75 -13.31
CA ASP A 209 -13.60 -4.12 -14.73
C ASP A 209 -14.67 -5.17 -15.10
N PRO A 210 -15.62 -4.85 -16.00
CA PRO A 210 -16.67 -5.80 -16.42
C PRO A 210 -16.12 -7.07 -17.05
N GLN A 211 -14.91 -7.04 -17.64
CA GLN A 211 -14.27 -8.22 -18.23
C GLN A 211 -13.91 -9.28 -17.18
N THR A 212 -13.92 -8.92 -15.89
CA THR A 212 -13.63 -9.84 -14.77
C THR A 212 -14.77 -10.82 -14.50
N ARG A 213 -15.99 -10.55 -15.00
CA ARG A 213 -17.20 -11.30 -14.67
C ARG A 213 -17.02 -12.81 -14.88
N SER A 214 -16.59 -13.22 -16.07
CA SER A 214 -16.42 -14.64 -16.41
C SER A 214 -15.42 -15.37 -15.50
N SER A 215 -14.33 -14.68 -15.14
CA SER A 215 -13.33 -15.22 -14.21
C SER A 215 -13.89 -15.37 -12.79
N LEU A 216 -14.70 -14.40 -12.33
CA LEU A 216 -15.37 -14.49 -11.02
C LEU A 216 -16.45 -15.58 -10.99
N GLU A 217 -17.23 -15.76 -12.06
CA GLU A 217 -18.21 -16.86 -12.17
C GLU A 217 -17.52 -18.22 -12.11
N THR A 218 -16.38 -18.35 -12.78
CA THR A 218 -15.56 -19.57 -12.73
C THR A 218 -15.00 -19.82 -11.33
N ALA A 219 -14.50 -18.77 -10.66
CA ALA A 219 -14.02 -18.87 -9.29
C ALA A 219 -15.15 -19.24 -8.31
N TYR A 220 -16.33 -18.63 -8.47
CA TYR A 220 -17.52 -18.92 -7.65
C TYR A 220 -17.97 -20.38 -7.76
N ALA A 221 -17.96 -20.93 -8.97
CA ALA A 221 -18.34 -22.32 -9.22
C ALA A 221 -17.38 -23.33 -8.56
N LYS A 222 -16.09 -22.97 -8.43
CA LYS A 222 -15.04 -23.81 -7.84
C LYS A 222 -14.79 -23.60 -6.35
N GLU A 223 -15.30 -22.52 -5.77
CA GLU A 223 -15.08 -22.20 -4.35
C GLU A 223 -16.02 -23.01 -3.45
N ASP A 224 -15.40 -23.69 -2.49
CA ASP A 224 -16.06 -24.53 -1.49
C ASP A 224 -16.21 -23.80 -0.15
N ASP A 225 -15.24 -22.94 0.19
CA ASP A 225 -15.32 -22.10 1.38
C ASP A 225 -16.45 -21.09 1.23
N GLN A 226 -17.46 -21.24 2.07
CA GLN A 226 -18.67 -20.46 1.95
C GLN A 226 -18.46 -18.96 2.19
N THR A 227 -17.47 -18.60 3.01
CA THR A 227 -17.13 -17.21 3.27
C THR A 227 -16.55 -16.55 2.01
N THR A 228 -15.56 -17.19 1.40
CA THR A 228 -14.94 -16.73 0.15
C THR A 228 -15.96 -16.75 -0.99
N LYS A 229 -16.80 -17.78 -1.07
CA LYS A 229 -17.89 -17.89 -2.05
C LYS A 229 -18.86 -16.72 -1.95
N GLY A 230 -19.27 -16.34 -0.74
CA GLY A 230 -20.11 -15.18 -0.49
C GLY A 230 -19.47 -13.87 -0.96
N ARG A 231 -18.15 -13.71 -0.75
CA ARG A 231 -17.41 -12.52 -1.19
C ARG A 231 -17.21 -12.44 -2.70
N ILE A 232 -16.98 -13.57 -3.37
CA ILE A 232 -16.95 -13.64 -4.84
C ILE A 232 -18.32 -13.25 -5.40
N LYS A 233 -19.41 -13.73 -4.79
CA LYS A 233 -20.77 -13.35 -5.18
C LYS A 233 -21.05 -11.87 -4.96
N ALA A 234 -20.60 -11.29 -3.85
CA ALA A 234 -20.69 -9.85 -3.63
C ALA A 234 -19.95 -9.06 -4.73
N ALA A 235 -18.76 -9.51 -5.14
CA ALA A 235 -18.03 -8.90 -6.25
C ALA A 235 -18.78 -9.00 -7.59
N LEU A 236 -19.41 -10.14 -7.88
CA LEU A 236 -20.29 -10.31 -9.05
C LEU A 236 -21.49 -9.35 -9.00
N LEU A 237 -22.16 -9.26 -7.85
CA LEU A 237 -23.30 -8.35 -7.66
C LEU A 237 -22.91 -6.88 -7.88
N GLU A 238 -21.69 -6.48 -7.52
CA GLU A 238 -21.17 -5.12 -7.74
C GLU A 238 -20.98 -4.81 -9.23
N LEU A 239 -20.45 -5.77 -9.99
CA LEU A 239 -20.31 -5.63 -11.45
C LEU A 239 -21.68 -5.56 -12.13
N ASP A 240 -22.66 -6.31 -11.62
CA ASP A 240 -24.01 -6.41 -12.19
C ASP A 240 -24.88 -5.19 -11.85
N ASN A 241 -24.53 -4.47 -10.79
CA ASN A 241 -25.32 -3.39 -10.23
C ASN A 241 -24.46 -2.16 -9.90
N PRO A 242 -23.86 -1.50 -10.91
CA PRO A 242 -23.10 -0.27 -10.70
C PRO A 242 -23.98 0.77 -10.00
N GLY A 243 -23.38 1.52 -9.06
CA GLY A 243 -24.08 2.54 -8.26
C GLY A 243 -24.92 2.04 -7.09
N LYS A 244 -25.10 0.72 -6.93
CA LYS A 244 -25.95 0.14 -5.87
C LYS A 244 -25.14 -0.43 -4.70
N CYS A 245 -25.84 -0.67 -3.61
CA CYS A 245 -25.30 -1.35 -2.44
C CYS A 245 -25.52 -2.86 -2.58
N VAL A 246 -24.48 -3.65 -2.36
CA VAL A 246 -24.56 -5.12 -2.40
C VAL A 246 -24.45 -5.69 -1.00
N VAL A 247 -25.05 -6.85 -0.76
CA VAL A 247 -24.91 -7.55 0.51
C VAL A 247 -23.46 -7.96 0.77
N GLU A 248 -22.93 -7.75 1.97
CA GLU A 248 -21.57 -8.17 2.34
C GLU A 248 -21.45 -9.68 2.57
N ASP A 249 -22.54 -10.27 3.04
CA ASP A 249 -22.66 -11.64 3.49
C ASP A 249 -24.14 -12.03 3.42
N GLU A 250 -24.49 -13.12 2.72
CA GLU A 250 -25.84 -13.51 2.28
C GLU A 250 -26.84 -13.84 3.41
N GLY A 251 -26.98 -12.96 4.40
CA GLY A 251 -27.83 -13.17 5.55
C GLY A 251 -27.27 -14.18 6.56
N ARG A 252 -25.95 -14.47 6.56
CA ARG A 252 -25.27 -15.17 7.67
C ARG A 252 -24.89 -14.26 8.82
N ALA A 253 -25.42 -13.05 8.85
CA ALA A 253 -25.38 -12.29 10.08
C ALA A 253 -26.33 -12.98 11.08
N GLU A 254 -25.75 -13.83 11.93
CA GLU A 254 -26.43 -14.52 13.04
C GLU A 254 -27.10 -13.51 14.01
N ASP A 255 -26.74 -12.24 13.89
CA ASP A 255 -27.24 -11.10 14.68
C ASP A 255 -28.59 -10.51 14.20
N GLY A 256 -29.21 -11.09 13.16
CA GLY A 256 -30.50 -10.63 12.66
C GLY A 256 -30.45 -9.30 11.89
N SER A 257 -29.30 -8.93 11.30
CA SER A 257 -29.16 -7.73 10.47
C SER A 257 -28.66 -8.00 9.05
N CYS A 258 -29.16 -7.24 8.07
CA CYS A 258 -28.67 -7.26 6.71
C CYS A 258 -27.60 -6.18 6.54
N ARG A 259 -26.37 -6.58 6.20
CA ARG A 259 -25.22 -5.69 5.98
C ARG A 259 -24.96 -5.50 4.50
N TYR A 260 -24.80 -4.25 4.09
CA TYR A 260 -24.56 -3.88 2.70
C TYR A 260 -23.36 -2.94 2.59
N VAL A 261 -22.65 -3.05 1.47
CA VAL A 261 -21.61 -2.09 1.07
C VAL A 261 -22.03 -1.40 -0.21
N CYS A 262 -22.00 -0.08 -0.16
CA CYS A 262 -22.13 0.79 -1.31
C CYS A 262 -20.73 1.33 -1.63
N ARG A 263 -19.95 0.59 -2.44
CA ARG A 263 -18.53 0.92 -2.68
C ARG A 263 -18.34 2.27 -3.36
N GLU A 264 -19.29 2.67 -4.21
CA GLU A 264 -19.22 3.97 -4.90
C GLU A 264 -19.40 5.16 -3.97
N GLN A 265 -20.19 5.00 -2.92
CA GLN A 265 -20.45 6.04 -1.92
C GLN A 265 -19.57 5.88 -0.67
N ASN A 266 -18.66 4.89 -0.67
CA ASN A 266 -17.89 4.48 0.50
C ASN A 266 -18.76 4.33 1.76
N GLN A 267 -19.96 3.77 1.59
CA GLN A 267 -20.97 3.68 2.64
C GLN A 267 -21.21 2.22 3.02
N ARG A 268 -21.42 1.97 4.31
CA ARG A 268 -21.91 0.70 4.83
C ARG A 268 -23.29 0.90 5.42
N LEU A 269 -24.24 0.08 5.01
CA LEU A 269 -25.62 0.12 5.51
C LEU A 269 -25.91 -1.12 6.32
N ARG A 270 -26.64 -0.96 7.42
CA ARG A 270 -27.10 -2.05 8.26
C ARG A 270 -28.59 -1.88 8.54
N TYR A 271 -29.37 -2.89 8.21
CA TYR A 271 -30.81 -2.90 8.44
C TYR A 271 -31.20 -4.11 9.30
N PRO A 272 -32.23 -4.00 10.14
CA PRO A 272 -32.81 -5.17 10.78
C PRO A 272 -33.36 -6.12 9.70
N LYS A 273 -33.19 -7.42 9.91
CA LYS A 273 -33.70 -8.45 8.99
C LYS A 273 -35.22 -8.49 9.09
N GLU A 274 -35.89 -8.24 7.98
CA GLU A 274 -37.34 -8.45 7.84
C GLU A 274 -37.66 -9.96 7.72
N LYS A 275 -38.94 -10.34 7.65
CA LYS A 275 -39.32 -11.74 7.42
C LYS A 275 -38.84 -12.20 6.05
N GLY A 276 -37.74 -12.95 6.00
CA GLY A 276 -37.19 -13.55 4.77
C GLY A 276 -35.66 -13.43 4.65
N PRO A 277 -35.09 -13.85 3.50
CA PRO A 277 -33.69 -13.60 3.19
C PRO A 277 -33.43 -12.11 2.95
N CYS A 278 -32.21 -11.65 3.26
CA CYS A 278 -31.81 -10.27 2.95
C CYS A 278 -31.84 -10.06 1.44
N PRO A 279 -32.41 -8.94 0.93
CA PRO A 279 -32.24 -8.54 -0.46
C PRO A 279 -30.75 -8.50 -0.81
N LEU A 280 -30.36 -8.99 -1.99
CA LEU A 280 -28.94 -9.03 -2.39
C LEU A 280 -28.40 -7.65 -2.82
N VAL A 281 -29.29 -6.77 -3.27
CA VAL A 281 -28.97 -5.45 -3.80
C VAL A 281 -29.97 -4.42 -3.26
N ARG A 282 -29.48 -3.24 -2.89
CA ARG A 282 -30.29 -2.10 -2.44
C ARG A 282 -29.82 -0.80 -3.09
N GLN A 283 -30.72 0.17 -3.16
CA GLN A 283 -30.34 1.54 -3.52
C GLN A 283 -29.53 2.16 -2.38
N PRO A 284 -28.51 2.99 -2.70
CA PRO A 284 -27.86 3.80 -1.68
C PRO A 284 -28.88 4.77 -1.07
N GLU A 285 -28.71 5.06 0.21
CA GLU A 285 -29.48 6.14 0.83
C GLU A 285 -29.09 7.45 0.12
N SER A 286 -30.08 8.24 -0.30
CA SER A 286 -29.78 9.58 -0.82
C SER A 286 -29.03 10.36 0.27
N PRO A 287 -27.94 11.07 -0.06
CA PRO A 287 -27.17 11.85 0.91
C PRO A 287 -27.98 12.97 1.61
N ASN A 288 -29.25 13.17 1.22
CA ASN A 288 -30.21 14.01 1.92
C ASN A 288 -31.49 13.23 2.26
N PRO A 289 -31.57 12.59 3.44
CA PRO A 289 -32.83 12.17 4.00
C PRO A 289 -33.54 13.40 4.62
N GLY A 290 -34.17 14.21 3.76
CA GLY A 290 -35.17 15.20 4.15
C GLY A 290 -34.67 16.53 4.70
N ALA A 291 -34.53 17.52 3.81
CA ALA A 291 -35.11 18.82 4.14
C ALA A 291 -36.64 18.60 4.20
N LYS A 292 -37.16 18.27 5.39
CA LYS A 292 -38.61 18.41 5.63
C LYS A 292 -38.95 19.86 5.25
N ALA A 293 -39.84 20.06 4.30
CA ALA A 293 -40.44 21.37 4.09
C ALA A 293 -40.92 21.87 5.46
N PRO A 294 -40.60 23.11 5.87
CA PRO A 294 -41.07 23.63 7.14
C PRO A 294 -42.59 23.53 7.12
N VAL A 295 -43.13 22.78 8.08
CA VAL A 295 -44.57 22.78 8.35
C VAL A 295 -44.89 24.22 8.77
N ASN A 296 -45.53 24.98 7.89
CA ASN A 296 -46.13 26.25 8.24
C ASN A 296 -47.27 25.97 9.25
N SER A 297 -46.91 25.82 10.51
CA SER A 297 -47.83 25.90 11.64
C SER A 297 -48.16 27.37 11.89
N ALA A 298 -48.93 27.97 10.99
CA ALA A 298 -49.56 29.27 11.21
C ALA A 298 -50.80 29.42 10.33
N ALA A 299 -51.88 28.72 10.71
CA ALA A 299 -53.26 29.21 10.57
C ALA A 299 -54.22 28.19 11.20
N LEU A 300 -54.30 28.20 12.53
CA LEU A 300 -55.52 27.81 13.24
C LEU A 300 -55.56 28.64 14.53
N THR A 301 -56.27 29.76 14.46
CA THR A 301 -56.89 30.36 15.64
C THR A 301 -58.15 31.06 15.17
N LYS A 302 -59.28 30.45 15.57
CA LYS A 302 -60.65 30.95 15.77
C LYS A 302 -61.13 32.15 14.98
#